data_AF-A0A9E4HZ33-F1
#
_entry.id   AF-A0A9E4HZ33-F1
#
_cell.length_a   1.000
_cell.length_b   1.000
_cell.length_c   1.000
_cell.angle_alpha   90.00
_cell.angle_beta   90.00
_cell.angle_gamma   90.00
#
_symmetry.space_group_name_H-M   'P 1'
#
loop_
_entity.id
_entity.type
_entity.pdbx_description
1 polymer ?
#
loop_
_entity_poly.entity_id
_entity_poly.type
_entity_poly.pdbx_seq_one_letter_code
_entity_poly.pdbx_strand_id
1 'polypeptide(L)'
;MAVLGTCRRLGFERLLHRHESRQRQLALAAFGHNRDSRRGKQQVVFGLLCSSGGCPIAVELFAGNTADPATLASQVARIRQRFGMARVALVGDRGMITMARIREDLEPAGLAWVSALKTADLRRLSSGSEPALSPEALVADAVAEITSPDFPGERLMVCLNPRLREERRRKREALLEATGEVLETIAASVRAGSLKGAACCKKPTAG
;
A
#
# COMPACT_ATOMS: atom_id res chain seq x y z
N MET A 1 -20.34 -4.14 2.94
CA MET A 1 -18.94 -3.72 2.66
C MET A 1 -18.06 -4.48 3.63
N ALA A 2 -17.14 -5.29 3.11
CA ALA A 2 -16.16 -6.01 3.92
C ALA A 2 -14.82 -5.30 3.77
N VAL A 3 -14.26 -4.86 4.88
CA VAL A 3 -12.94 -4.23 4.90
C VAL A 3 -11.94 -5.34 5.12
N LEU A 4 -11.01 -5.50 4.17
CA LEU A 4 -9.81 -6.30 4.41
C LEU A 4 -8.90 -5.46 5.29
N GLY A 5 -8.98 -5.74 6.59
CA GLY A 5 -8.14 -5.13 7.60
C GLY A 5 -6.70 -5.58 7.39
N THR A 6 -5.79 -4.60 7.35
CA THR A 6 -4.36 -4.77 7.11
C THR A 6 -3.76 -5.91 7.92
N CYS A 7 -2.95 -6.70 7.22
CA CYS A 7 -2.01 -7.65 7.78
C CYS A 7 -1.01 -6.95 8.72
N ARG A 8 -1.27 -6.96 10.03
CA ARG A 8 -0.23 -6.66 11.02
C ARG A 8 0.65 -7.89 11.18
N ARG A 9 1.87 -7.84 10.62
CA ARG A 9 2.90 -8.85 10.86
C ARG A 9 3.49 -8.64 12.25
N LEU A 10 2.94 -9.35 13.23
CA LEU A 10 3.51 -9.36 14.57
C LEU A 10 4.81 -10.20 14.53
N GLY A 11 5.90 -9.63 15.04
CA GLY A 11 7.12 -10.39 15.28
C GLY A 11 6.81 -11.53 16.24
N PHE A 12 7.25 -12.74 15.90
CA PHE A 12 6.93 -13.97 16.63
C PHE A 12 7.19 -13.88 18.14
N GLU A 13 8.26 -13.17 18.54
CA GLU A 13 8.63 -12.90 19.94
C GLU A 13 7.55 -12.17 20.76
N ARG A 14 6.65 -11.39 20.13
CA ARG A 14 5.59 -10.65 20.86
C ARG A 14 4.33 -11.48 21.10
N LEU A 15 4.17 -12.59 20.39
CA LEU A 15 3.01 -13.48 20.49
C LEU A 15 3.19 -14.54 21.60
N LEU A 16 4.42 -14.76 22.05
CA LEU A 16 4.73 -15.68 23.14
C LEU A 16 5.16 -14.88 24.37
N HIS A 17 4.23 -14.72 25.32
CA HIS A 17 4.60 -14.36 26.68
C HIS A 17 5.47 -15.48 27.25
N ARG A 18 6.77 -15.21 27.37
CA ARG A 18 7.73 -15.77 28.34
C ARG A 18 7.44 -17.22 28.77
N HIS A 19 7.67 -18.18 27.87
CA HIS A 19 7.99 -19.56 28.25
C HIS A 19 9.20 -20.03 27.45
N GLU A 20 10.33 -20.13 28.14
CA GLU A 20 11.56 -20.76 27.67
C GLU A 20 11.30 -22.26 27.45
N SER A 21 10.77 -22.65 26.29
CA SER A 21 10.72 -24.06 25.91
C SER A 21 10.58 -24.19 24.40
N ARG A 22 11.68 -24.54 23.73
CA ARG A 22 11.76 -25.10 22.37
C ARG A 22 11.01 -24.33 21.27
N GLN A 23 11.81 -23.79 20.36
CA GLN A 23 11.50 -23.34 19.02
C GLN A 23 10.68 -24.41 18.25
N ARG A 24 9.38 -24.54 18.54
CA ARG A 24 8.42 -25.19 17.67
C ARG A 24 8.33 -24.27 16.46
N GLN A 25 9.01 -24.63 15.37
CA GLN A 25 8.80 -24.02 14.07
C GLN A 25 7.31 -24.06 13.79
N LEU A 26 6.61 -22.92 13.95
CA LEU A 26 5.30 -22.77 13.35
C LEU A 26 5.52 -22.90 11.85
N ALA A 27 4.84 -23.85 11.20
CA ALA A 27 4.98 -24.09 9.75
C ALA A 27 4.73 -22.82 8.91
N LEU A 28 4.01 -21.83 9.46
CA LEU A 28 3.71 -20.54 8.84
C LEU A 28 4.75 -19.45 9.14
N ALA A 29 5.66 -19.65 10.09
CA ALA A 29 6.66 -18.65 10.45
C ALA A 29 7.78 -18.62 9.40
N ALA A 30 7.80 -17.57 8.57
CA ALA A 30 8.75 -17.45 7.47
C ALA A 30 9.39 -16.06 7.41
N PHE A 31 10.59 -15.99 6.84
CA PHE A 31 11.23 -14.71 6.53
C PHE A 31 10.53 -14.08 5.32
N GLY A 32 9.98 -12.89 5.52
CA GLY A 32 9.31 -12.12 4.48
C GLY A 32 9.69 -10.65 4.52
N HIS A 33 9.24 -9.90 3.52
CA HIS A 33 9.50 -8.47 3.41
C HIS A 33 8.87 -7.69 4.57
N ASN A 34 9.68 -7.16 5.48
CA ASN A 34 9.20 -6.45 6.67
C ASN A 34 8.87 -4.99 6.34
N ARG A 35 7.60 -4.58 6.52
CA ARG A 35 7.15 -3.18 6.34
C ARG A 35 7.69 -2.22 7.41
N ASP A 36 8.07 -2.72 8.59
CA ASP A 36 8.61 -1.95 9.72
C ASP A 36 10.15 -1.83 9.69
N SER A 37 10.79 -2.18 8.55
CA SER A 37 12.25 -2.13 8.35
C SER A 37 13.09 -2.96 9.32
N ARG A 38 12.49 -3.86 10.11
CA ARG A 38 13.23 -4.74 11.03
C ARG A 38 13.69 -6.00 10.31
N ARG A 39 15.01 -6.20 10.22
CA ARG A 39 15.62 -7.38 9.59
C ARG A 39 15.73 -8.55 10.57
N GLY A 40 15.87 -9.76 10.03
CA GLY A 40 16.23 -10.95 10.81
C GLY A 40 15.11 -11.59 11.63
N LYS A 41 13.84 -11.24 11.42
CA LYS A 41 12.71 -11.82 12.17
C LYS A 41 11.76 -12.62 11.26
N GLN A 42 11.42 -13.82 11.70
CA GLN A 42 10.30 -14.59 11.13
C GLN A 42 8.98 -13.88 11.41
N GLN A 43 8.08 -13.94 10.43
CA GLN A 43 6.79 -13.28 10.43
C GLN A 43 5.69 -14.31 10.16
N VAL A 44 4.46 -13.94 10.50
CA VAL A 44 3.23 -14.61 10.08
C VAL A 44 2.31 -13.52 9.54
N VAL A 45 1.59 -13.82 8.46
CA VAL A 45 0.66 -12.90 7.80
C VAL A 45 -0.75 -13.19 8.32
N PHE A 46 -1.45 -12.15 8.79
CA PHE A 46 -2.82 -12.25 9.28
C PHE A 46 -3.75 -11.61 8.26
N GLY A 47 -4.66 -12.38 7.67
CA GLY A 47 -5.79 -11.86 6.91
C GLY A 47 -6.97 -11.62 7.83
N LEU A 48 -7.44 -10.37 7.93
CA LEU A 48 -8.59 -10.01 8.74
C LEU A 48 -9.72 -9.53 7.83
N LEU A 49 -10.85 -10.23 7.89
CA LEU A 49 -12.08 -9.82 7.23
C LEU A 49 -12.97 -9.11 8.24
N CYS A 50 -13.27 -7.84 8.02
CA CYS A 50 -14.13 -7.04 8.89
C CYS A 50 -15.42 -6.64 8.20
N SER A 51 -16.48 -6.42 8.98
CA SER A 51 -17.70 -5.74 8.53
C SER A 51 -17.45 -4.26 8.25
N SER A 52 -18.44 -3.55 7.70
CA SER A 52 -18.38 -2.11 7.46
C SER A 52 -18.24 -1.30 8.75
N GLY A 53 -18.70 -1.83 9.89
CA GLY A 53 -18.51 -1.22 11.21
C GLY A 53 -17.15 -1.54 11.84
N GLY A 54 -16.25 -2.23 11.12
CA GLY A 54 -14.94 -2.63 11.63
C GLY A 54 -14.95 -3.88 12.53
N CYS A 55 -16.11 -4.53 12.70
CA CYS A 55 -16.22 -5.76 13.49
C CYS A 55 -15.54 -6.93 12.76
N PRO A 56 -14.55 -7.62 13.36
CA PRO A 56 -13.95 -8.80 12.75
C PRO A 56 -14.95 -9.93 12.54
N ILE A 57 -15.05 -10.42 11.32
CA ILE A 57 -15.90 -11.55 10.92
C ILE A 57 -15.07 -12.84 10.80
N ALA A 58 -13.83 -12.72 10.31
CA ALA A 58 -12.97 -13.87 10.10
C ALA A 58 -11.49 -13.51 10.19
N VAL A 59 -10.68 -14.46 10.68
CA VAL A 59 -9.21 -14.39 10.67
C VAL A 59 -8.64 -15.56 9.89
N GLU A 60 -7.56 -15.33 9.15
CA GLU A 60 -6.80 -16.35 8.44
C GLU A 60 -5.31 -16.14 8.66
N LEU A 61 -4.57 -17.23 8.82
CA LEU A 61 -3.11 -17.20 8.97
C LEU A 61 -2.47 -17.67 7.67
N PHE A 62 -1.50 -16.91 7.21
CA PHE A 62 -0.67 -17.23 6.05
C PHE A 62 0.80 -17.23 6.45
N ALA A 63 1.62 -17.86 5.60
CA ALA A 63 3.05 -17.88 5.80
C ALA A 63 3.64 -16.46 5.81
N GLY A 64 4.68 -16.21 6.60
CA GLY A 64 5.30 -14.88 6.73
C GLY A 64 5.84 -14.27 5.44
N ASN A 65 6.09 -15.11 4.43
CA ASN A 65 6.55 -14.72 3.09
C ASN A 65 5.41 -14.60 2.07
N THR A 66 4.15 -14.80 2.46
CA THR A 66 2.99 -14.59 1.58
C THR A 66 2.85 -13.10 1.27
N ALA A 67 2.74 -12.78 -0.02
CA ALA A 67 2.46 -11.42 -0.48
C ALA A 67 0.97 -11.09 -0.27
N ASP A 68 0.67 -9.84 0.08
CA ASP A 68 -0.71 -9.42 0.41
C ASP A 68 -1.72 -9.74 -0.72
N PRO A 69 -1.44 -9.54 -2.02
CA PRO A 69 -2.31 -9.99 -3.12
C PRO A 69 -2.70 -11.46 -3.07
N ALA A 70 -1.75 -12.32 -2.70
CA ALA A 70 -1.95 -13.77 -2.72
C ALA A 70 -2.95 -14.22 -1.65
N THR A 71 -3.30 -13.35 -0.70
CA THR A 71 -4.33 -13.62 0.31
C THR A 71 -5.75 -13.43 -0.21
N LEU A 72 -5.95 -12.67 -1.30
CA LEU A 72 -7.30 -12.25 -1.72
C LEU A 72 -8.19 -13.43 -2.15
N ALA A 73 -7.64 -14.35 -2.93
CA ALA A 73 -8.38 -15.51 -3.45
C ALA A 73 -9.01 -16.35 -2.33
N SER A 74 -8.27 -16.60 -1.23
CA SER A 74 -8.80 -17.37 -0.10
C SER A 74 -9.92 -16.62 0.64
N GLN A 75 -9.82 -15.29 0.72
CA GLN A 75 -10.88 -14.46 1.31
C GLN A 75 -12.14 -14.44 0.46
N VAL A 76 -12.00 -14.37 -0.87
CA VAL A 76 -13.12 -14.46 -1.82
C VAL A 76 -13.83 -15.81 -1.69
N ALA A 77 -13.06 -16.91 -1.70
CA ALA A 77 -13.60 -18.25 -1.52
C ALA A 77 -14.36 -18.37 -0.19
N ARG A 78 -13.81 -17.83 0.89
CA ARG A 78 -14.46 -17.81 2.20
C ARG A 78 -15.77 -17.03 2.19
N ILE A 79 -15.81 -15.84 1.58
CA ILE A 79 -17.02 -15.01 1.46
C ILE A 79 -18.13 -15.77 0.73
N ARG A 80 -17.79 -16.44 -0.38
CA ARG A 80 -18.75 -17.17 -1.21
C ARG A 80 -19.18 -18.49 -0.60
N GLN A 81 -18.24 -19.33 -0.19
CA GLN A 81 -18.51 -20.70 0.23
C GLN A 81 -18.91 -20.80 1.70
N ARG A 82 -18.23 -20.08 2.58
CA ARG A 82 -18.49 -20.18 4.03
C ARG A 82 -19.61 -19.26 4.49
N PHE A 83 -19.64 -18.03 4.00
CA PHE A 83 -20.64 -17.04 4.43
C PHE A 83 -21.85 -16.94 3.49
N GLY A 84 -21.81 -17.58 2.30
CA GLY A 84 -22.91 -17.57 1.36
C GLY A 84 -23.31 -16.18 0.86
N MET A 85 -22.41 -15.20 0.95
CA MET A 85 -22.76 -13.80 0.67
C MET A 85 -22.76 -13.53 -0.83
N ALA A 86 -23.90 -13.09 -1.34
CA ALA A 86 -24.06 -12.79 -2.77
C ALA A 86 -23.57 -11.40 -3.17
N ARG A 87 -23.69 -10.41 -2.27
CA ARG A 87 -23.37 -9.00 -2.53
C ARG A 87 -22.40 -8.46 -1.49
N VAL A 88 -21.11 -8.43 -1.85
CA VAL A 88 -20.06 -7.87 -1.00
C VAL A 88 -19.19 -6.92 -1.83
N ALA A 89 -18.83 -5.79 -1.23
CA ALA A 89 -17.79 -4.91 -1.72
C ALA A 89 -16.54 -5.09 -0.85
N LEU A 90 -15.43 -5.51 -1.44
CA LEU A 90 -14.14 -5.67 -0.76
C LEU A 90 -13.37 -4.35 -0.81
N VAL A 91 -12.89 -3.90 0.34
CA VAL A 91 -12.08 -2.69 0.45
C VAL A 91 -10.67 -3.10 0.83
N GLY A 92 -9.68 -2.71 0.02
CA GLY A 92 -8.29 -3.05 0.26
C GLY A 92 -7.35 -2.01 -0.36
N ASP A 93 -6.09 -2.04 0.07
CA ASP A 93 -5.08 -1.15 -0.51
C ASP A 93 -4.72 -1.57 -1.95
N ARG A 94 -4.09 -0.65 -2.70
CA ARG A 94 -3.67 -0.89 -4.09
C ARG A 94 -2.59 -1.96 -4.23
N GLY A 95 -1.85 -2.22 -3.16
CA GLY A 95 -0.86 -3.29 -3.11
C GLY A 95 -1.51 -4.67 -3.03
N MET A 96 -2.70 -4.77 -2.44
CA MET A 96 -3.48 -6.00 -2.27
C MET A 96 -4.47 -6.24 -3.41
N ILE A 97 -5.31 -5.24 -3.74
CA ILE A 97 -6.30 -5.33 -4.81
C ILE A 97 -5.69 -4.74 -6.10
N THR A 98 -4.97 -5.60 -6.81
CA THR A 98 -4.35 -5.29 -8.11
C THR A 98 -5.30 -5.64 -9.27
N MET A 99 -5.04 -5.11 -10.47
CA MET A 99 -5.85 -5.43 -11.66
C MET A 99 -5.89 -6.92 -11.98
N ALA A 100 -4.77 -7.63 -11.79
CA ALA A 100 -4.74 -9.09 -11.96
C ALA A 100 -5.69 -9.79 -10.98
N ARG A 101 -5.67 -9.37 -9.71
CA ARG A 101 -6.53 -9.93 -8.66
C ARG A 101 -8.01 -9.59 -8.88
N ILE A 102 -8.32 -8.41 -9.41
CA ILE A 102 -9.69 -8.05 -9.80
C ILE A 102 -10.21 -9.03 -10.85
N ARG A 103 -9.46 -9.24 -11.94
CA ARG A 103 -9.84 -10.10 -13.05
C ARG A 103 -9.88 -11.59 -12.68
N GLU A 104 -8.92 -12.05 -11.89
CA GLU A 104 -8.78 -13.47 -11.55
C GLU A 104 -9.72 -13.88 -10.41
N ASP A 105 -9.92 -13.02 -9.40
CA ASP A 105 -10.58 -13.41 -8.16
C ASP A 105 -11.92 -12.71 -7.94
N LEU A 106 -12.05 -11.41 -8.26
CA LEU A 106 -13.23 -10.61 -7.88
C LEU A 106 -14.34 -10.62 -8.94
N GLU A 107 -13.99 -10.38 -10.20
CA GLU A 107 -14.94 -10.37 -11.33
C GLU A 107 -15.62 -11.73 -11.52
N PRO A 108 -14.91 -12.88 -11.55
CA PRO A 108 -15.56 -14.19 -11.70
C PRO A 108 -16.42 -14.53 -10.49
N ALA A 109 -16.04 -14.03 -9.32
CA ALA A 109 -16.82 -14.16 -8.11
C ALA A 109 -17.96 -13.14 -8.03
N GLY A 110 -18.16 -12.24 -9.01
CA GLY A 110 -19.21 -11.21 -9.00
C GLY A 110 -19.18 -10.32 -7.75
N LEU A 111 -17.99 -10.02 -7.20
CA LEU A 111 -17.82 -9.18 -6.02
C LEU A 111 -17.41 -7.77 -6.43
N ALA A 112 -17.95 -6.76 -5.76
CA ALA A 112 -17.55 -5.37 -5.95
C ALA A 112 -16.26 -5.06 -5.19
N TRP A 113 -15.58 -3.97 -5.54
CA TRP A 113 -14.33 -3.58 -4.89
C TRP A 113 -14.15 -2.07 -4.74
N VAL A 114 -13.30 -1.70 -3.79
CA VAL A 114 -12.76 -0.35 -3.61
C VAL A 114 -11.25 -0.48 -3.39
N SER A 115 -10.47 0.16 -4.25
CA SER A 115 -9.00 0.18 -4.20
C SER A 115 -8.51 1.58 -4.58
N ALA A 116 -7.25 1.88 -4.25
CA ALA A 116 -6.63 3.16 -4.61
C ALA A 116 -5.93 3.09 -5.98
N LEU A 117 -5.84 4.19 -6.71
CA LEU A 117 -5.05 4.25 -7.94
C LEU A 117 -3.55 4.38 -7.65
N LYS A 118 -2.69 3.94 -8.59
CA LYS A 118 -1.23 4.17 -8.49
C LYS A 118 -0.92 5.62 -8.84
N THR A 119 0.22 6.12 -8.37
CA THR A 119 0.72 7.46 -8.74
C THR A 119 0.86 7.63 -10.25
N ALA A 120 1.29 6.59 -10.98
CA ALA A 120 1.38 6.64 -12.44
C ALA A 120 0.00 6.77 -13.09
N ASP A 121 -1.00 6.04 -12.58
CA ASP A 121 -2.38 6.08 -13.04
C ASP A 121 -2.98 7.48 -12.81
N LEU A 122 -2.78 8.03 -11.61
CA LEU A 122 -3.21 9.39 -11.26
C LEU A 122 -2.57 10.45 -12.14
N ARG A 123 -1.27 10.31 -12.47
CA ARG A 123 -0.58 11.23 -13.38
C ARG A 123 -1.21 11.20 -14.77
N ARG A 124 -1.51 10.01 -15.31
CA ARG A 124 -2.17 9.89 -16.62
C ARG A 124 -3.53 10.60 -16.64
N LEU A 125 -4.32 10.44 -15.58
CA LEU A 125 -5.61 11.13 -15.43
C LEU A 125 -5.49 12.67 -15.35
N SER A 126 -4.35 13.19 -14.90
CA SER A 126 -4.12 14.62 -14.73
C SER A 126 -3.34 15.28 -15.88
N SER A 127 -2.63 14.52 -16.71
CA SER A 127 -1.62 15.06 -17.64
C SER A 127 -1.99 14.96 -19.13
N GLY A 128 -3.28 14.83 -19.46
CA GLY A 128 -3.79 14.80 -20.84
C GLY A 128 -4.25 16.17 -21.36
N SER A 129 -4.52 16.27 -22.67
CA SER A 129 -5.08 17.48 -23.32
C SER A 129 -6.49 17.83 -22.81
N GLU A 130 -7.27 16.81 -22.44
CA GLU A 130 -8.52 16.93 -21.69
C GLU A 130 -8.37 16.07 -20.43
N PRO A 131 -7.89 16.63 -19.31
CA PRO A 131 -7.69 15.86 -18.09
C PRO A 131 -9.06 15.50 -17.50
N ALA A 132 -9.29 14.20 -17.30
CA ALA A 132 -10.47 13.69 -16.58
C ALA A 132 -10.50 14.17 -15.12
N LEU A 133 -9.37 14.66 -14.61
CA LEU A 133 -9.24 15.22 -13.27
C LEU A 133 -8.45 16.54 -13.29
N SER A 134 -9.13 17.63 -12.98
CA SER A 134 -8.48 18.94 -12.73
C SER A 134 -8.35 19.18 -11.21
N PRO A 135 -7.14 19.31 -10.65
CA PRO A 135 -6.93 19.52 -9.21
C PRO A 135 -7.63 20.75 -8.64
N GLU A 136 -7.79 21.80 -9.45
CA GLU A 136 -8.38 23.08 -9.07
C GLU A 136 -9.90 22.99 -8.87
N ALA A 137 -10.54 22.02 -9.53
CA ALA A 137 -11.98 21.76 -9.39
C ALA A 137 -12.31 20.97 -8.11
N LEU A 138 -11.30 20.45 -7.40
CA LEU A 138 -11.53 19.67 -6.19
C LEU A 138 -11.76 20.57 -4.98
N VAL A 139 -12.92 20.40 -4.35
CA VAL A 139 -13.26 21.07 -3.10
C VAL A 139 -12.80 20.24 -1.92
N ALA A 140 -12.24 20.90 -0.89
CA ALA A 140 -11.84 20.24 0.34
C ALA A 140 -13.05 19.55 1.00
N ASP A 141 -12.82 18.35 1.55
CA ASP A 141 -13.83 17.55 2.24
C ASP A 141 -15.03 17.12 1.37
N ALA A 142 -14.95 17.32 0.04
CA ALA A 142 -15.91 16.81 -0.94
C ALA A 142 -15.33 15.62 -1.71
N VAL A 143 -16.20 14.70 -2.09
CA VAL A 143 -15.88 13.60 -3.01
C VAL A 143 -16.49 13.93 -4.38
N ALA A 144 -15.65 13.94 -5.41
CA ALA A 144 -16.05 14.02 -6.80
C ALA A 144 -16.01 12.63 -7.42
N GLU A 145 -17.02 12.32 -8.22
CA GLU A 145 -17.06 11.11 -9.04
C GLU A 145 -16.61 11.45 -10.46
N ILE A 146 -15.66 10.69 -11.00
CA ILE A 146 -15.17 10.83 -12.37
C ILE A 146 -15.18 9.48 -13.09
N THR A 147 -15.32 9.54 -14.40
CA THR A 147 -15.18 8.40 -15.31
C THR A 147 -14.06 8.69 -16.28
N SER A 148 -13.30 7.67 -16.67
CA SER A 148 -12.22 7.82 -17.65
C SER A 148 -12.23 6.66 -18.65
N PRO A 149 -11.99 6.91 -19.94
CA PRO A 149 -11.78 5.85 -20.93
C PRO A 149 -10.65 4.88 -20.57
N ASP A 150 -9.66 5.33 -19.79
CA ASP A 150 -8.55 4.49 -19.31
C ASP A 150 -9.00 3.40 -18.32
N PHE A 151 -10.17 3.57 -17.71
CA PHE A 151 -10.74 2.68 -16.69
C PHE A 151 -12.22 2.39 -17.02
N PRO A 152 -12.48 1.66 -18.12
CA PRO A 152 -13.84 1.42 -18.58
C PRO A 152 -14.62 0.59 -17.56
N GLY A 153 -15.82 1.04 -17.21
CA GLY A 153 -16.69 0.37 -16.23
C GLY A 153 -16.30 0.58 -14.77
N GLU A 154 -15.22 1.33 -14.48
CA GLU A 154 -14.86 1.71 -13.12
C GLU A 154 -15.38 3.12 -12.78
N ARG A 155 -15.81 3.29 -11.53
CA ARG A 155 -16.18 4.60 -10.96
C ARG A 155 -15.01 5.09 -10.12
N LEU A 156 -14.41 6.20 -10.53
CA LEU A 156 -13.28 6.77 -9.82
C LEU A 156 -13.79 7.84 -8.84
N MET A 157 -13.40 7.70 -7.58
CA MET A 157 -13.74 8.66 -6.53
C MET A 157 -12.50 9.46 -6.18
N VAL A 158 -12.60 10.79 -6.23
CA VAL A 158 -11.50 11.69 -5.93
C VAL A 158 -11.91 12.68 -4.86
N CYS A 159 -11.05 12.89 -3.87
CA CYS A 159 -11.26 13.89 -2.83
C CYS A 159 -9.97 14.67 -2.55
N LEU A 160 -10.13 15.95 -2.22
CA LEU A 160 -9.02 16.75 -1.71
C LEU A 160 -8.95 16.60 -0.19
N ASN A 161 -7.87 15.99 0.29
CA ASN A 161 -7.58 15.92 1.72
C ASN A 161 -6.64 17.09 2.12
N PRO A 162 -7.16 18.16 2.76
CA PRO A 162 -6.36 19.35 3.07
C PRO A 162 -5.24 19.05 4.08
N ARG A 163 -5.49 18.16 5.05
CA ARG A 163 -4.48 17.76 6.05
C ARG A 163 -3.32 17.02 5.40
N LEU A 164 -3.62 16.05 4.54
CA LEU A 164 -2.59 15.29 3.83
C LEU A 164 -1.83 16.16 2.83
N ARG A 165 -2.48 17.15 2.20
CA ARG A 165 -1.83 18.14 1.33
C ARG A 165 -0.80 18.95 2.11
N GLU A 166 -1.17 19.45 3.28
CA GLU A 166 -0.28 20.22 4.16
C GLU A 166 0.89 19.37 4.66
N GLU A 167 0.64 18.15 5.13
CA GLU A 167 1.70 17.23 5.54
C GLU A 167 2.68 16.91 4.40
N ARG A 168 2.17 16.70 3.18
CA ARG A 168 3.01 16.45 2.00
C ARG A 168 3.82 17.68 1.61
N ARG A 169 3.27 18.89 1.75
CA ARG A 169 4.00 20.14 1.52
C ARG A 169 5.21 20.23 2.46
N ARG A 170 4.98 20.10 3.77
CA ARG A 170 6.05 20.16 4.79
C ARG A 170 7.14 19.11 4.55
N LYS A 171 6.74 17.86 4.27
CA LYS A 171 7.68 16.78 3.96
C LYS A 171 8.51 17.09 2.72
N ARG A 172 7.88 17.65 1.67
CA ARG A 172 8.58 18.03 0.45
C ARG A 172 9.57 19.16 0.71
N GLU A 173 9.19 20.18 1.46
CA GLU A 173 10.07 21.30 1.82
C GLU A 173 11.29 20.80 2.60
N ALA A 174 11.07 20.01 3.65
CA ALA A 174 12.17 19.42 4.43
C ALA A 174 13.10 18.54 3.58
N LEU A 175 12.56 17.75 2.64
CA LEU A 175 13.37 16.95 1.72
C LEU A 175 14.17 17.82 0.75
N LEU A 176 13.61 18.94 0.26
CA LEU A 176 14.31 19.86 -0.62
C LEU A 176 15.45 20.57 0.10
N GLU A 177 15.23 21.00 1.33
CA GLU A 177 16.25 21.62 2.18
C GLU A 177 17.42 20.65 2.44
N ALA A 178 17.11 19.45 2.95
CA ALA A 178 18.14 18.43 3.19
C ALA A 178 18.89 18.03 1.90
N THR A 179 18.19 17.95 0.77
CA THR A 179 18.84 17.68 -0.53
C THR A 179 19.72 18.85 -0.96
N GLY A 180 19.28 20.09 -0.71
CA GLY A 180 20.03 21.31 -0.96
C GLY A 180 21.37 21.34 -0.22
N GLU A 181 21.37 21.07 1.08
CA GLU A 181 22.60 21.02 1.90
C GLU A 181 23.62 19.99 1.36
N VAL A 182 23.14 18.80 0.98
CA VAL A 182 24.00 17.76 0.39
C VAL A 182 24.55 18.20 -0.96
N LEU A 183 23.71 18.83 -1.80
CA LEU A 183 24.14 19.35 -3.10
C LEU A 183 25.13 20.50 -2.96
N GLU A 184 24.99 21.38 -1.98
CA GLU A 184 25.96 22.45 -1.72
C GLU A 184 27.32 21.90 -1.30
N THR A 185 27.34 20.87 -0.45
CA THR A 185 28.56 20.17 -0.05
C THR A 185 29.27 19.56 -1.26
N ILE A 186 28.52 18.90 -2.14
CA ILE A 186 29.04 18.33 -3.39
C ILE A 186 29.55 19.45 -4.31
N ALA A 187 28.78 20.53 -4.48
CA ALA A 187 29.13 21.66 -5.33
C ALA A 187 30.40 22.37 -4.84
N ALA A 188 30.58 22.53 -3.53
CA ALA A 188 31.80 23.08 -2.94
C ALA A 188 33.02 22.19 -3.21
N SER A 189 32.87 20.87 -3.09
CA SER A 189 33.93 19.91 -3.39
C SER A 189 34.31 19.88 -4.88
N VAL A 190 33.33 20.04 -5.78
CA VAL A 190 33.58 20.19 -7.22
C VAL A 190 34.32 21.51 -7.51
N ARG A 191 33.89 22.63 -6.92
CA ARG A 191 34.55 23.94 -7.07
C ARG A 191 36.00 23.93 -6.55
N ALA A 192 36.27 23.21 -5.46
CA ALA A 192 37.61 23.04 -4.89
C ALA A 192 38.50 22.09 -5.72
N GLY A 193 37.98 21.45 -6.77
CA GLY A 193 38.74 20.57 -7.66
C GLY A 193 39.07 19.20 -7.08
N SER A 194 38.51 18.84 -5.91
CA SER A 194 38.76 17.56 -5.22
C SER A 194 37.91 16.40 -5.75
N LEU A 195 36.84 16.68 -6.51
CA LEU A 195 36.03 15.70 -7.22
C LEU A 195 36.18 15.93 -8.74
N LYS A 196 36.79 14.99 -9.46
CA LYS A 196 36.96 15.03 -10.93
C LYS A 196 36.30 13.82 -11.58
N GLY A 197 35.24 14.07 -12.36
CA GLY A 197 34.58 13.06 -13.20
C GLY A 197 33.38 12.35 -12.56
N ALA A 198 32.57 11.69 -13.40
CA ALA A 198 31.31 11.05 -13.00
C ALA A 198 31.45 9.89 -12.01
N ALA A 199 32.65 9.31 -11.88
CA ALA A 199 32.93 8.15 -11.03
C ALA A 199 32.95 8.46 -9.50
N CYS A 200 33.00 9.75 -9.12
CA CYS A 200 33.12 10.15 -7.71
C CYS A 200 31.76 10.26 -6.98
N CYS A 201 30.66 10.33 -7.72
CA CYS A 201 29.32 10.52 -7.16
C CYS A 201 28.74 9.18 -6.65
N LYS A 202 29.19 8.70 -5.49
CA LYS A 202 28.48 7.62 -4.79
C LYS A 202 27.16 8.18 -4.24
N LYS A 203 26.04 7.51 -4.53
CA LYS A 203 24.72 7.87 -3.98
C LYS A 203 24.83 8.01 -2.45
N PRO A 204 24.38 9.11 -1.85
CA PRO A 204 24.33 9.22 -0.39
C PRO A 204 23.40 8.13 0.13
N THR A 205 23.93 7.26 0.98
CA THR A 205 23.12 6.27 1.72
C THR A 205 22.33 7.02 2.78
N ALA A 206 21.00 7.05 2.61
CA ALA A 206 20.09 7.59 3.61
C ALA A 206 20.26 6.78 4.91
N GLY A 207 20.71 7.46 5.98
CA GLY A 207 20.74 6.96 7.35
C GLY A 207 19.40 7.13 8.05
#